data_AF-A0A5N4DA87-F1
#
_entry.id   AF-A0A5N4DA87-F1
#
_cell.length_a   1.000
_cell.length_b   1.000
_cell.length_c   1.000
_cell.angle_alpha   90.00
_cell.angle_beta   90.00
_cell.angle_gamma   90.00
#
_symmetry.space_group_name_H-M   'P 1'
#
loop_
_entity.id
_entity.type
_entity.pdbx_description
1 polymer ?
#
loop_
_entity_poly.entity_id
_entity_poly.type
_entity_poly.pdbx_seq_one_letter_code
_entity_poly.pdbx_strand_id
1 'polypeptide(L)' 'APNIDEKVDLHFIALVHVDGHLYELDGRKPFPINHGETSDETLLEDAIEVCKKFMERDPDELRFNAIALSAA' A
#
# COMPACT_ATOMS: atom_id res chain seq x y z
N ALA A 1 -23.28 0.97 7.63
CA ALA A 1 -22.55 1.15 6.35
C ALA A 1 -23.08 2.40 5.67
N PRO A 2 -22.24 3.16 4.93
CA PRO A 2 -22.70 4.28 4.13
C PRO A 2 -23.70 3.83 3.05
N ASN A 3 -24.33 4.80 2.39
CA ASN A 3 -25.20 4.51 1.25
C ASN A 3 -24.36 4.00 0.07
N ILE A 4 -24.88 3.05 -0.72
CA ILE A 4 -24.18 2.49 -1.89
C ILE A 4 -23.88 3.55 -2.96
N ASP A 5 -24.73 4.58 -3.07
CA ASP A 5 -24.57 5.66 -4.04
C ASP A 5 -23.65 6.79 -3.52
N GLU A 6 -23.15 6.68 -2.29
CA GLU A 6 -22.25 7.67 -1.72
C GLU A 6 -20.87 7.59 -2.37
N LYS A 7 -20.29 8.76 -2.67
CA LYS A 7 -18.96 8.85 -3.29
C LYS A 7 -17.89 8.33 -2.32
N VAL A 8 -17.17 7.29 -2.73
CA VAL A 8 -16.02 6.76 -1.99
C VAL A 8 -14.74 7.29 -2.61
N ASP A 9 -14.00 8.08 -1.84
CA ASP A 9 -12.74 8.71 -2.25
C ASP A 9 -11.49 8.02 -1.68
N LEU A 10 -11.68 6.95 -0.89
CA LEU A 10 -10.61 6.15 -0.30
C LEU A 10 -10.45 4.82 -1.04
N HIS A 11 -9.24 4.27 -1.00
CA HIS A 11 -8.88 3.07 -1.75
C HIS A 11 -7.88 2.22 -0.99
N PHE A 12 -7.98 0.90 -1.11
CA PHE A 12 -7.01 -0.04 -0.54
C PHE A 12 -6.08 -0.57 -1.63
N ILE A 13 -4.81 -0.72 -1.28
CA ILE A 13 -3.77 -1.40 -2.06
C ILE A 13 -3.05 -2.40 -1.16
N ALA A 14 -2.38 -3.38 -1.76
CA ALA A 14 -1.52 -4.31 -1.02
C ALA A 14 -0.05 -4.15 -1.39
N LEU A 15 0.84 -4.28 -0.41
CA LEU A 15 2.30 -4.29 -0.58
C LEU A 15 2.82 -5.66 -0.15
N VAL A 16 3.54 -6.34 -1.04
CA VAL A 16 3.96 -7.74 -0.83
C VAL A 16 5.40 -7.98 -1.29
N HIS A 17 6.09 -8.91 -0.62
CA HIS A 17 7.36 -9.47 -1.07
C HIS A 17 7.10 -10.66 -2.01
N VAL A 18 7.61 -10.61 -3.25
CA VAL A 18 7.59 -11.73 -4.20
C VAL A 18 8.92 -11.75 -4.95
N ASP A 19 9.58 -12.91 -4.99
CA ASP A 19 10.84 -13.13 -5.71
C ASP A 19 11.91 -12.04 -5.45
N GLY A 20 12.10 -11.65 -4.18
CA GLY A 20 13.09 -10.65 -3.76
C GLY A 20 12.70 -9.18 -4.01
N HIS A 21 11.46 -8.92 -4.43
CA HIS A 21 11.01 -7.57 -4.77
C HIS A 21 9.73 -7.17 -4.05
N LEU A 22 9.62 -5.87 -3.77
CA LEU A 22 8.44 -5.25 -3.20
C LEU A 22 7.47 -4.86 -4.32
N TYR A 23 6.27 -5.45 -4.30
CA TYR A 23 5.22 -5.14 -5.26
C TYR A 23 4.03 -4.45 -4.61
N GLU A 24 3.58 -3.37 -5.25
CA GLU A 24 2.27 -2.77 -5.03
C GLU A 24 1.23 -3.40 -5.96
N LEU A 25 0.16 -3.91 -5.37
CA LEU A 25 -0.98 -4.51 -6.06
C LEU A 25 -2.19 -3.57 -5.92
N ASP A 26 -2.49 -2.86 -7.00
CA ASP A 26 -3.66 -1.99 -7.14
C ASP A 26 -4.48 -2.42 -8.36
N GLY A 27 -5.70 -2.92 -8.15
CA GLY A 27 -6.59 -3.36 -9.22
C GLY A 27 -7.07 -2.24 -10.15
N ARG A 28 -6.86 -0.96 -9.80
CA ARG A 28 -7.13 0.19 -10.68
C ARG A 28 -6.00 0.44 -11.67
N LYS A 29 -4.83 -0.20 -11.47
CA LYS A 29 -3.67 -0.12 -12.36
C LYS A 29 -3.67 -1.31 -13.34
N PRO A 30 -3.06 -1.15 -14.53
CA PRO A 30 -3.00 -2.22 -15.53
C PRO A 30 -2.07 -3.38 -15.13
N PHE A 31 -1.15 -3.17 -14.18
CA PHE A 31 -0.17 -4.17 -13.74
C PHE A 31 0.39 -3.85 -12.34
N PRO A 32 0.99 -4.83 -11.65
CA PRO A 32 1.74 -4.61 -10.40
C PRO A 32 2.87 -3.57 -10.58
N ILE A 33 3.10 -2.76 -9.55
CA ILE A 33 4.21 -1.80 -9.54
C ILE A 33 5.33 -2.35 -8.66
N ASN A 34 6.50 -2.57 -9.27
CA ASN A 34 7.70 -2.98 -8.56
C ASN A 34 8.38 -1.73 -7.93
N HIS A 35 8.58 -1.75 -6.62
CA HIS A 35 9.17 -0.66 -5.84
C HIS A 35 10.64 -0.87 -5.48
N GLY A 36 11.25 -1.97 -5.91
CA GLY A 36 12.65 -2.31 -5.65
C GLY A 36 12.82 -3.63 -4.90
N GLU A 37 14.04 -3.86 -4.42
CA GLU A 37 14.39 -5.06 -3.63
C GLU A 37 13.79 -5.00 -2.23
N THR A 38 13.44 -6.16 -1.69
CA THR A 38 13.03 -6.37 -0.29
C THR A 38 13.30 -7.83 0.11
N SER A 39 13.11 -8.18 1.39
CA SER A 39 13.15 -9.56 1.86
C SER A 39 12.00 -9.84 2.84
N ASP A 40 11.87 -11.09 3.28
CA ASP A 40 10.89 -11.48 4.29
C ASP A 40 11.10 -10.70 5.61
N GLU A 41 12.37 -10.39 5.94
CA GLU A 41 12.76 -9.69 7.16
C GLU A 41 12.58 -8.16 7.08
N THR A 42 12.63 -7.56 5.88
CA THR A 42 12.57 -6.10 5.70
C THR A 42 11.27 -5.61 5.07
N LEU A 43 10.34 -6.53 4.73
CA LEU A 43 9.08 -6.19 4.06
C LEU A 43 8.30 -5.09 4.79
N LEU A 44 8.26 -5.10 6.12
CA LEU A 44 7.52 -4.10 6.89
C LEU A 44 8.13 -2.70 6.69
N GLU A 45 9.43 -2.56 6.90
CA GLU A 45 10.15 -1.32 6.74
C GLU A 45 10.07 -0.79 5.30
N ASP A 46 10.31 -1.65 4.32
CA ASP A 46 10.31 -1.28 2.90
C ASP A 46 8.92 -0.90 2.41
N ALA A 47 7.87 -1.61 2.85
CA ALA A 47 6.48 -1.26 2.57
C ALA A 47 6.10 0.10 3.17
N ILE A 48 6.57 0.41 4.39
CA ILE A 48 6.32 1.70 5.03
C ILE A 48 7.00 2.85 4.27
N GLU A 49 8.18 2.64 3.68
CA GLU A 49 8.80 3.64 2.80
C GLU A 49 7.94 3.93 1.55
N VAL A 50 7.25 2.92 1.01
CA VAL A 50 6.25 3.16 -0.06
C VAL A 50 5.07 3.96 0.49
N CYS A 51 4.50 3.59 1.65
CA CYS A 51 3.42 4.35 2.29
C CYS A 51 3.79 5.83 2.53
N LYS A 52 5.01 6.11 2.98
CA LYS A 52 5.51 7.49 3.17
C LYS A 52 5.49 8.28 1.86
N LYS A 53 5.91 7.69 0.73
CA LYS A 53 5.84 8.35 -0.59
C LYS A 53 4.41 8.70 -1.00
N PHE A 54 3.41 7.90 -0.59
CA PHE A 54 2.00 8.24 -0.82
C PHE A 54 1.55 9.43 0.05
N MET A 55 1.94 9.46 1.31
CA MET A 55 1.62 10.56 2.24
C MET A 55 2.31 11.87 1.83
N GLU A 56 3.59 11.82 1.45
CA GLU A 56 4.37 12.99 1.01
C GLU A 56 3.83 13.64 -0.27
N ARG A 57 3.14 12.86 -1.13
CA ARG A 57 2.49 13.37 -2.34
C ARG A 57 1.23 14.18 -2.06
N ASP A 58 0.61 14.00 -0.90
CA ASP A 58 -0.58 14.75 -0.47
C ASP A 58 -0.43 15.14 1.01
N PRO A 59 0.43 16.14 1.31
CA PRO A 59 0.90 16.42 2.67
C PRO A 59 -0.19 16.95 3.61
N ASP A 60 -1.31 17.43 3.07
CA ASP A 60 -2.45 17.93 3.85
C ASP A 60 -3.49 16.83 4.13
N GLU A 61 -3.34 15.66 3.50
CA GLU A 61 -4.24 14.52 3.68
C GLU A 61 -3.86 13.71 4.93
N LEU A 62 -4.85 13.46 5.79
CA LEU A 62 -4.68 12.73 7.05
C LEU A 62 -5.34 11.35 7.03
N ARG A 63 -6.16 11.06 6.01
CA ARG A 63 -7.01 9.86 5.94
C ARG A 63 -6.26 8.64 5.38
N PHE A 64 -5.10 8.34 5.97
CA PHE A 64 -4.34 7.12 5.69
C PHE A 64 -4.51 6.11 6.83
N ASN A 65 -4.52 4.83 6.46
CA ASN A 65 -4.46 3.73 7.41
C ASN A 65 -3.59 2.62 6.82
N ALA A 66 -2.74 2.01 7.65
CA ALA A 66 -1.95 0.86 7.28
C ALA A 66 -2.21 -0.27 8.28
N ILE A 67 -2.41 -1.48 7.75
CA ILE A 67 -2.54 -2.71 8.53
C ILE A 67 -1.50 -3.70 8.04
N ALA A 68 -0.86 -4.42 8.97
CA ALA A 68 0.10 -5.47 8.65
C ALA A 68 -0.53 -6.85 8.93
N LEU A 69 -0.33 -7.80 8.01
CA LEU A 69 -0.65 -9.20 8.23
C LEU A 69 0.56 -9.88 8.89
N SER A 70 0.55 -9.98 10.22
CA SER A 70 1.64 -10.60 11.00
C SER A 70 1.33 -12.06 11.33
N ALA A 71 2.38 -12.82 11.68
CA ALA A 71 2.20 -14.06 12.44
C ALA A 71 1.42 -13.76 13.74
N ALA A 72 0.61 -14.73 14.17
CA ALA A 72 -0.26 -14.62 15.34
C ALA A 72 0.46 -15.01 16.64
#